data_AF-A0A0P7ATB8-F1
#
_entry.id   AF-A0A0P7ATB8-F1
#
_cell.length_a   1.000
_cell.length_b   1.000
_cell.length_c   1.000
_cell.angle_alpha   90.00
_cell.angle_beta   90.00
_cell.angle_gamma   90.00
#
_symmetry.space_group_name_H-M   'P 1'
#
loop_
_entity.id
_entity.type
_entity.pdbx_description
1 polymer ?
#
loop_
_entity_poly.entity_id
_entity_poly.type
_entity_poly.pdbx_seq_one_letter_code
_entity_poly.pdbx_strand_id
1 'polypeptide(L)' 'MEVQTLLVATCAAATWAAAPDDEMNPAKICGRLGVMKVDPEDLPGGVKMEDVRMCAGHPLGAENFWGYGDYLPAWLPF' A
#
# COMPACT_ATOMS: atom_id res chain seq x y z
N MET A 1 -48.52 6.10 -28.18
CA MET A 1 -47.13 6.23 -27.72
C MET A 1 -47.19 6.50 -26.23
N GLU A 2 -47.37 5.45 -25.44
CA GLU A 2 -47.38 5.49 -23.98
C GLU A 2 -46.92 4.10 -23.51
N VAL A 3 -45.63 3.96 -23.25
CA VAL A 3 -45.09 2.87 -22.44
C VAL A 3 -44.11 3.52 -21.48
N GLN A 4 -44.68 4.22 -20.50
CA GLN A 4 -43.97 4.52 -19.27
C GLN A 4 -43.79 3.21 -18.48
N THR A 5 -42.66 3.12 -17.81
CA THR A 5 -42.43 2.32 -16.59
C THR A 5 -42.11 0.83 -16.77
N LEU A 6 -40.81 0.54 -16.88
CA LEU A 6 -40.12 -0.58 -16.22
C LEU A 6 -38.63 -0.22 -16.23
N LEU A 7 -38.08 0.42 -15.17
CA LEU A 7 -37.45 -0.28 -14.03
C LEU A 7 -36.79 -1.57 -14.52
N VAL A 8 -35.47 -1.66 -14.64
CA VAL A 8 -34.58 -1.83 -13.48
C VAL A 8 -33.20 -1.21 -13.79
N ALA A 9 -32.83 -0.21 -13.00
CA ALA A 9 -31.44 0.21 -12.85
C ALA A 9 -30.69 -0.90 -12.11
N THR A 10 -29.97 -1.75 -12.83
CA THR A 10 -29.01 -2.69 -12.24
C THR A 10 -27.73 -1.94 -11.93
N CYS A 11 -27.74 -1.18 -10.82
CA CYS A 11 -26.50 -0.80 -10.15
C CYS A 11 -25.87 -2.08 -9.60
N ALA A 12 -25.01 -2.70 -10.39
CA ALA A 12 -24.12 -3.75 -9.91
C ALA A 12 -23.22 -3.12 -8.85
N ALA A 13 -23.56 -3.30 -7.58
CA ALA A 13 -22.65 -3.08 -6.47
C ALA A 13 -21.53 -4.12 -6.64
N ALA A 14 -20.47 -3.75 -7.34
CA ALA A 14 -19.21 -4.47 -7.31
C ALA A 14 -18.67 -4.30 -5.88
N THR A 15 -19.03 -5.21 -4.99
CA THR A 15 -18.31 -5.39 -3.73
C THR A 15 -16.93 -5.91 -4.11
N TRP A 16 -15.95 -5.02 -4.15
CA TRP A 16 -14.54 -5.39 -4.14
C TRP A 16 -14.27 -6.01 -2.76
N ALA A 17 -14.58 -7.30 -2.61
CA ALA A 17 -14.02 -8.09 -1.54
C ALA A 17 -12.53 -8.18 -1.85
N ALA A 18 -11.72 -7.35 -1.19
CA ALA A 18 -10.28 -7.54 -1.15
C ALA A 18 -10.05 -8.96 -0.65
N ALA A 19 -9.55 -9.84 -1.52
CA ALA A 19 -9.17 -11.18 -1.14
C ALA A 19 -8.17 -11.08 0.03
N PRO A 20 -8.22 -11.98 1.03
CA PRO A 20 -7.19 -12.02 2.05
C PRO A 20 -5.86 -12.30 1.34
N ASP A 21 -4.97 -11.32 1.36
CA ASP A 21 -3.63 -11.41 0.79
C ASP A 21 -2.88 -12.55 1.50
N ASP A 22 -2.33 -13.47 0.69
CA ASP A 22 -1.33 -14.46 1.11
C ASP A 22 -0.19 -13.71 1.81
N GLU A 23 -0.16 -13.76 3.15
CA GLU A 23 0.94 -13.30 4.01
C GLU A 23 1.58 -11.96 3.56
N MET A 24 1.11 -10.83 4.09
CA MET A 24 1.75 -9.51 3.92
C MET A 24 3.26 -9.59 4.20
N ASN A 25 4.06 -9.84 3.16
CA ASN A 25 5.49 -10.00 3.27
C ASN A 25 6.11 -8.60 3.18
N PRO A 26 6.60 -8.02 4.29
CA PRO A 26 7.03 -6.63 4.30
C PRO A 26 8.21 -6.40 3.35
N ALA A 27 9.05 -7.42 3.12
CA ALA A 27 10.16 -7.31 2.19
C ALA A 27 9.68 -7.23 0.73
N LYS A 28 8.62 -7.94 0.36
CA LYS A 28 8.00 -7.80 -0.97
C LYS A 28 7.32 -6.45 -1.15
N ILE A 29 6.61 -5.98 -0.13
CA ILE A 29 5.89 -4.70 -0.16
C ILE A 29 6.86 -3.52 -0.24
N CYS A 30 7.87 -3.51 0.62
CA CYS A 30 8.81 -2.40 0.69
C CYS A 30 9.88 -2.44 -0.39
N GLY A 31 10.20 -3.63 -0.92
CA GLY A 31 11.20 -3.83 -1.96
C GLY A 31 12.47 -3.05 -1.69
N ARG A 32 12.70 -2.04 -2.52
CA ARG A 32 13.89 -1.18 -2.52
C ARG A 32 13.95 -0.16 -1.39
N LEU A 33 12.79 0.23 -0.85
CA LEU A 33 12.69 1.12 0.31
C LEU A 33 13.21 0.45 1.58
N GLY A 34 13.30 -0.88 1.59
CA GLY A 34 13.66 -1.67 2.76
C GLY A 34 12.56 -1.69 3.83
N VAL A 35 12.58 -2.72 4.69
CA VAL A 35 11.66 -2.82 5.83
C VAL A 35 12.17 -1.96 6.98
N MET A 36 11.29 -1.19 7.61
CA MET A 36 11.62 -0.42 8.81
C MET A 36 11.92 -1.38 9.96
N LYS A 37 13.08 -1.18 10.61
CA LYS A 37 13.48 -1.91 11.82
C LYS A 37 13.53 -0.89 12.96
N VAL A 38 12.67 -1.09 13.95
CA VAL A 38 12.58 -0.25 15.15
C VAL A 38 12.43 -1.20 16.34
N ASP A 39 13.15 -0.91 17.42
CA ASP A 39 12.93 -1.59 18.69
C ASP A 39 11.67 -1.01 19.35
N PRO A 40 10.69 -1.83 19.76
CA PRO A 40 9.53 -1.34 20.50
C PRO A 40 9.88 -0.53 21.75
N GLU A 41 11.05 -0.77 22.37
CA GLU A 41 11.52 -0.03 23.56
C GLU A 41 12.00 1.39 23.23
N ASP A 42 12.36 1.66 21.97
CA ASP A 42 12.82 2.98 21.50
C ASP A 42 11.67 3.91 21.10
N LEU A 43 10.42 3.44 21.16
CA LEU A 43 9.27 4.23 20.73
C LEU A 43 8.94 5.35 21.74
N PRO A 44 8.62 6.57 21.26
CA PRO A 44 8.13 7.63 22.11
C PRO A 44 6.84 7.20 22.85
N GLY A 45 6.65 7.71 24.06
CA GLY A 45 5.47 7.39 24.86
C GLY A 45 4.16 7.65 24.11
N GLY A 46 3.29 6.64 24.05
CA GLY A 46 2.00 6.70 23.37
C GLY A 46 2.02 6.34 21.88
N VAL A 47 3.20 6.11 21.29
CA VAL A 47 3.34 5.57 19.93
C VAL A 47 3.31 4.05 20.00
N LYS A 48 2.50 3.41 19.16
CA LYS A 48 2.46 1.95 19.03
C LYS A 48 3.23 1.51 17.81
N MET A 49 3.58 0.22 17.73
CA MET A 49 4.21 -0.35 16.54
C MET A 49 3.36 -0.18 15.29
N GLU A 50 2.04 -0.18 15.42
CA GLU A 50 1.11 0.04 14.30
C GLU A 50 1.18 1.47 13.74
N ASP A 51 1.66 2.43 14.53
CA ASP A 51 1.86 3.82 14.09
C ASP A 51 3.20 4.00 13.35
N VAL A 52 4.08 3.00 13.42
CA VAL A 52 5.36 3.00 12.73
C VAL A 52 5.14 2.63 11.26
N ARG A 53 5.73 3.40 10.35
CA ARG A 53 5.68 3.07 8.92
C ARG A 53 6.34 1.71 8.65
N MET A 54 5.75 0.93 7.75
CA MET A 54 6.28 -0.40 7.41
C MET A 54 7.64 -0.32 6.70
N CYS A 55 7.84 0.65 5.82
CA CYS A 55 9.04 0.77 4.98
C CYS A 55 10.04 1.80 5.52
N ALA A 56 11.32 1.52 5.39
CA ALA A 56 12.39 2.39 5.86
C ALA A 56 12.44 3.70 5.05
N GLY A 57 12.35 3.61 3.72
CA GLY A 57 12.19 4.76 2.83
C GLY A 57 10.73 5.22 2.65
N HIS A 58 10.57 6.45 2.18
CA HIS A 58 9.30 7.03 1.75
C HIS A 58 9.02 6.68 0.27
N PRO A 59 7.79 6.28 -0.10
CA PRO A 59 7.45 5.92 -1.50
C PRO A 59 7.70 7.03 -2.51
N LEU A 60 7.62 8.30 -2.09
CA LEU A 60 7.94 9.48 -2.92
C LEU A 60 9.29 10.13 -2.54
N GLY A 61 10.15 9.41 -1.81
CA GLY A 61 11.48 9.86 -1.45
C GLY A 61 12.47 9.78 -2.62
N ALA A 62 13.64 10.41 -2.45
CA ALA A 62 14.73 10.37 -3.43
C ALA A 62 15.25 8.93 -3.63
N GLU A 63 15.27 8.15 -2.57
CA GLU A 63 15.60 6.73 -2.54
C GLU A 63 14.64 5.88 -3.38
N ASN A 64 13.43 6.38 -3.65
CA ASN A 64 12.47 5.76 -4.57
C ASN A 64 12.36 6.47 -5.93
N PHE A 65 13.32 7.33 -6.26
CA PHE A 65 13.25 8.25 -7.41
C PHE A 65 11.89 8.92 -7.54
N TRP A 66 11.36 9.48 -6.45
CA TRP A 66 10.06 10.15 -6.43
C TRP A 66 8.89 9.27 -6.95
N GLY A 67 8.96 7.96 -6.71
CA GLY A 67 7.94 6.99 -7.10
C GLY A 67 8.24 6.22 -8.39
N TYR A 68 9.35 6.52 -9.08
CA TYR A 68 9.78 5.74 -10.25
C TYR A 68 10.61 4.50 -9.89
N GLY A 69 10.89 4.30 -8.60
CA GLY A 69 11.85 3.30 -8.14
C GLY A 69 11.49 1.86 -8.47
N ASP A 70 10.20 1.53 -8.49
CA ASP A 70 9.70 0.19 -8.81
C ASP A 70 9.93 -0.21 -10.27
N TYR A 71 10.09 0.77 -11.16
CA TYR A 71 10.37 0.56 -12.59
C TYR A 71 11.87 0.50 -12.90
N LEU A 72 12.71 0.77 -11.91
CA LEU A 72 14.15 0.88 -12.08
C LEU A 72 14.84 -0.39 -11.60
N PRO A 73 15.91 -0.82 -12.28
CA PRO A 73 16.59 -2.05 -11.94
C PRO A 73 17.26 -1.94 -10.56
N ALA A 74 17.32 -3.06 -9.83
CA ALA A 74 17.86 -3.12 -8.47
C ALA A 74 19.35 -2.76 -8.35
N TRP A 75 20.11 -2.83 -9.45
CA TRP A 75 21.52 -2.42 -9.48
C TRP A 75 21.72 -0.91 -9.64
N LEU A 76 20.66 -0.15 -9.94
CA LEU A 76 20.75 1.30 -10.02
C LEU A 76 20.90 1.85 -8.59
N PRO A 77 21.98 2.56 -8.28
CA PRO A 77 22.19 3.10 -6.95
C PRO A 77 21.14 4.15 -6.59
N PHE A 78 20.81 4.24 -5.31
CA PHE A 78 20.14 5.38 -4.67
C PHE A 78 21.15 6.05 -3.74
#